data_AF-A0AAW5SBR3-F1
#
_entry.id   AF-A0AAW5SBR3-F1
#
_cell.length_a   1.000
_cell.length_b   1.000
_cell.length_c   1.000
_cell.angle_alpha   90.00
_cell.angle_beta   90.00
_cell.angle_gamma   90.00
#
_symmetry.space_group_name_H-M   'P 1'
#
loop_
_entity.id
_entity.type
_entity.pdbx_description
1 polymer ?
#
loop_
_entity_poly.entity_id
_entity_poly.type
_entity_poly.pdbx_seq_one_letter_code
_entity_poly.pdbx_strand_id
1 'polypeptide(L)'
;MSTTASGTGLLREQKRRELAEVRRQLGAARERLRRAAIEYAATPDGAAEMFRRYELADDEQYRRVLRATYLAGLAAAAEEYEQRCALGNQTQYDGPLEAIPVGDFADPLARALVEHRVMGSLRNGPSVIESGQVVVWLLRLMPDGRIRKRLRIVCDAEPGVFAPTLAQVVAGALGDPRTRERVVDFVGPEVAAAAAAAEGQRL
;
A
#
# COMPACT_ATOMS: atom_id res chain seq x y z
N MET A 1 -33.18 -31.20 -48.93
CA MET A 1 -31.89 -30.76 -48.35
C MET A 1 -32.06 -29.43 -47.57
N SER A 2 -32.83 -29.39 -46.48
CA SER A 2 -33.09 -28.12 -45.73
C SER A 2 -32.87 -28.22 -44.21
N THR A 3 -32.29 -29.31 -43.72
CA THR A 3 -32.22 -29.61 -42.28
C THR A 3 -30.87 -29.24 -41.64
N THR A 4 -29.79 -29.16 -42.42
CA THR A 4 -28.42 -28.88 -41.95
C THR A 4 -28.14 -27.39 -41.72
N ALA A 5 -28.81 -26.49 -42.44
CA ALA A 5 -28.71 -25.04 -42.25
C ALA A 5 -29.41 -24.56 -40.96
N SER A 6 -30.48 -25.25 -40.54
CA SER A 6 -31.22 -24.96 -39.30
C SER A 6 -30.42 -25.35 -38.04
N GLY A 7 -29.75 -26.51 -38.07
CA GLY A 7 -28.92 -26.97 -36.94
C GLY A 7 -27.66 -26.12 -36.69
N THR A 8 -27.03 -25.63 -37.76
CA THR A 8 -25.86 -24.72 -37.64
C THR A 8 -26.27 -23.31 -37.21
N GLY A 9 -27.44 -22.82 -37.64
CA GLY A 9 -28.03 -21.57 -37.15
C GLY A 9 -28.32 -21.60 -35.66
N LEU A 10 -29.02 -22.65 -35.18
CA LEU A 10 -29.34 -22.85 -33.77
C LEU A 10 -28.07 -22.99 -32.90
N LEU A 11 -27.07 -23.74 -33.37
CA LEU A 11 -25.79 -23.87 -32.67
C LEU A 11 -25.05 -22.53 -32.59
N ARG A 12 -25.06 -21.73 -33.66
CA ARG A 12 -24.44 -20.40 -33.69
C ARG A 12 -25.14 -19.43 -32.73
N GLU A 13 -26.46 -19.46 -32.66
CA GLU A 13 -27.24 -18.66 -31.71
C GLU A 13 -26.97 -19.08 -30.27
N GLN A 14 -26.93 -20.38 -29.99
CA GLN A 14 -26.57 -20.91 -28.68
C GLN A 14 -25.16 -20.45 -28.27
N LYS A 15 -24.15 -20.59 -29.15
CA LYS A 15 -22.79 -20.13 -28.87
C LYS A 15 -22.69 -18.62 -28.69
N ARG A 16 -23.51 -17.83 -29.38
CA ARG A 16 -23.60 -16.38 -29.15
C ARG A 16 -24.19 -16.05 -27.78
N ARG A 17 -25.23 -16.78 -27.34
CA ARG A 17 -25.82 -16.62 -26.00
C ARG A 17 -24.82 -17.02 -24.91
N GLU A 18 -24.13 -18.15 -25.07
CA GLU A 18 -23.07 -18.60 -24.15
C GLU A 18 -21.94 -17.56 -24.06
N LEU A 19 -21.47 -17.03 -25.20
CA LEU A 19 -20.43 -16.00 -25.22
C LEU A 19 -20.88 -14.70 -24.54
N ALA A 20 -22.13 -14.29 -24.76
CA ALA A 20 -22.70 -13.10 -24.11
C ALA A 20 -22.76 -13.30 -22.58
N GLU A 21 -23.14 -14.50 -22.13
CA GLU A 21 -23.18 -14.83 -20.71
C GLU A 21 -21.79 -14.82 -20.07
N VAL A 22 -20.81 -15.47 -20.71
CA VAL A 22 -19.42 -15.48 -20.22
C VAL A 22 -18.85 -14.07 -20.15
N ARG A 23 -19.13 -13.21 -21.14
CA ARG A 23 -18.71 -11.80 -21.13
C ARG A 23 -19.33 -11.02 -19.98
N ARG A 24 -20.62 -11.24 -19.68
CA ARG A 24 -21.31 -10.63 -18.54
C ARG A 24 -20.69 -11.08 -17.22
N GLN A 25 -20.46 -12.38 -17.04
CA GLN A 25 -19.82 -12.94 -15.85
C GLN A 25 -18.40 -12.40 -15.65
N LEU A 26 -17.61 -12.30 -16.74
CA LEU A 26 -16.28 -11.72 -16.71
C LEU A 26 -16.31 -10.24 -16.30
N GLY A 27 -17.26 -9.46 -16.81
CA GLY A 27 -17.47 -8.07 -16.41
C GLY A 27 -17.75 -7.95 -14.91
N ALA A 28 -18.69 -8.74 -14.40
CA ALA A 28 -19.02 -8.75 -12.97
C ALA A 28 -17.84 -9.21 -12.09
N ALA A 29 -17.06 -10.19 -12.53
CA ALA A 29 -15.88 -10.66 -11.81
C ALA A 29 -14.78 -9.59 -11.75
N ARG A 30 -14.53 -8.87 -12.85
CA ARG A 30 -13.59 -7.74 -12.88
C ARG A 30 -14.01 -6.62 -11.95
N GLU A 31 -15.30 -6.31 -11.91
CA GLU A 31 -15.83 -5.27 -11.01
C GLU A 31 -15.71 -5.68 -9.53
N ARG A 32 -15.96 -6.96 -9.21
CA ARG A 32 -15.71 -7.47 -7.84
C ARG A 32 -14.23 -7.39 -7.47
N LEU A 33 -13.33 -7.77 -8.39
CA LEU A 33 -11.89 -7.68 -8.16
C LEU A 33 -11.44 -6.23 -7.95
N ARG A 34 -11.98 -5.29 -8.72
CA ARG A 34 -11.71 -3.86 -8.58
C ARG A 34 -12.15 -3.35 -7.21
N ARG A 35 -13.36 -3.67 -6.77
CA ARG A 35 -13.87 -3.26 -5.46
C ARG A 35 -13.05 -3.83 -4.31
N ALA A 36 -12.74 -5.13 -4.36
CA ALA A 36 -11.87 -5.76 -3.36
C ALA A 36 -10.48 -5.12 -3.31
N ALA A 37 -9.92 -4.70 -4.45
CA ALA A 37 -8.65 -4.00 -4.48
C ALA A 37 -8.73 -2.60 -3.85
N ILE A 38 -9.84 -1.89 -4.02
CA ILE A 38 -10.10 -0.59 -3.37
C ILE A 38 -10.27 -0.76 -1.85
N GLU A 39 -11.09 -1.73 -1.43
CA GLU A 39 -11.29 -2.07 -0.02
C GLU A 39 -9.97 -2.43 0.66
N TYR A 40 -9.12 -3.22 -0.02
CA TYR A 40 -7.79 -3.53 0.47
C TYR A 40 -6.91 -2.28 0.56
N ALA A 41 -6.88 -1.43 -0.47
CA ALA A 41 -6.12 -0.18 -0.50
C ALA A 41 -6.54 0.83 0.58
N ALA A 42 -7.76 0.71 1.13
CA ALA A 42 -8.25 1.52 2.25
C ALA A 42 -7.68 1.09 3.62
N THR A 43 -6.95 -0.04 3.69
CA THR A 43 -6.26 -0.49 4.90
C THR A 43 -4.84 0.04 4.97
N PRO A 44 -4.22 0.21 6.16
CA PRO A 44 -2.83 0.66 6.26
C PRO A 44 -1.83 -0.21 5.48
N ASP A 45 -2.00 -1.53 5.54
CA ASP A 45 -1.16 -2.47 4.80
C ASP A 45 -1.38 -2.34 3.30
N GLY A 46 -2.65 -2.33 2.86
CA GLY A 46 -2.97 -2.28 1.43
C GLY A 46 -2.63 -0.95 0.79
N ALA A 47 -2.75 0.17 1.50
CA ALA A 47 -2.25 1.47 1.05
C ALA A 47 -0.74 1.41 0.81
N ALA A 48 0.03 0.88 1.76
CA ALA A 48 1.48 0.77 1.67
C ALA A 48 1.91 -0.17 0.52
N GLU A 49 1.28 -1.35 0.40
CA GLU A 49 1.55 -2.31 -0.68
C GLU A 49 1.17 -1.75 -2.06
N MET A 50 -0.01 -1.12 -2.19
CA MET A 50 -0.47 -0.55 -3.46
C MET A 50 0.38 0.65 -3.90
N PHE A 51 0.77 1.52 -2.96
CA PHE A 51 1.65 2.64 -3.24
C PHE A 51 3.03 2.16 -3.71
N ARG A 52 3.60 1.15 -3.03
CA ARG A 52 4.86 0.53 -3.45
C ARG A 52 4.78 -0.01 -4.88
N ARG A 53 3.70 -0.71 -5.23
CA ARG A 53 3.50 -1.22 -6.59
C ARG A 53 3.38 -0.10 -7.61
N TYR A 54 2.74 1.00 -7.24
CA TYR A 54 2.62 2.20 -8.08
C TYR A 54 3.99 2.86 -8.32
N GLU A 55 4.82 3.01 -7.29
CA GLU A 55 6.18 3.56 -7.41
C GLU A 55 7.03 2.74 -8.38
N LEU A 56 6.96 1.40 -8.27
CA LEU A 56 7.77 0.46 -9.06
C LEU A 56 7.21 0.09 -10.43
N ALA A 57 6.02 0.56 -10.81
CA ALA A 57 5.37 0.15 -12.05
C ALA A 57 6.03 0.79 -13.29
N ASP A 58 6.69 0.01 -14.14
CA ASP A 58 7.31 0.56 -15.36
C ASP A 58 6.30 0.86 -16.48
N ASP A 59 5.19 0.13 -16.52
CA ASP A 59 4.13 0.32 -17.51
C ASP A 59 3.18 1.45 -17.11
N GLU A 60 3.07 2.47 -17.97
CA GLU A 60 2.28 3.67 -17.69
C GLU A 60 0.78 3.39 -17.57
N GLN A 61 0.24 2.46 -18.37
CA GLN A 61 -1.17 2.10 -18.29
C GLN A 61 -1.48 1.40 -16.97
N TYR A 62 -0.63 0.46 -16.56
CA TYR A 62 -0.74 -0.24 -15.29
C TYR A 62 -0.54 0.71 -14.10
N ARG A 63 0.43 1.63 -14.20
CA ARG A 63 0.67 2.68 -13.20
C ARG A 63 -0.59 3.54 -12.99
N ARG A 64 -1.30 3.92 -14.06
CA ARG A 64 -2.59 4.66 -13.95
C ARG A 64 -3.66 3.86 -13.22
N VAL A 65 -3.78 2.56 -13.50
CA VAL A 65 -4.74 1.68 -12.81
C VAL A 65 -4.40 1.60 -11.32
N LEU A 66 -3.14 1.36 -10.97
CA LEU A 66 -2.69 1.30 -9.59
C LEU A 66 -2.94 2.63 -8.85
N ARG A 67 -2.62 3.76 -9.48
CA ARG A 67 -2.89 5.09 -8.93
C ARG A 67 -4.38 5.30 -8.67
N ALA A 68 -5.24 4.97 -9.63
CA ALA A 68 -6.68 5.12 -9.49
C ALA A 68 -7.23 4.24 -8.35
N THR A 69 -6.75 3.00 -8.20
CA THR A 69 -7.13 2.13 -7.08
C THR A 69 -6.62 2.65 -5.75
N TYR A 70 -5.37 3.13 -5.68
CA TYR A 70 -4.80 3.71 -4.47
C TYR A 70 -5.59 4.93 -3.99
N LEU A 71 -5.84 5.88 -4.89
CA LEU A 71 -6.60 7.10 -4.56
C LEU A 71 -8.05 6.79 -4.14
N ALA A 72 -8.70 5.82 -4.80
CA ALA A 72 -10.02 5.36 -4.39
C ALA A 72 -9.99 4.69 -3.00
N GLY A 73 -8.93 3.96 -2.67
CA GLY A 73 -8.73 3.39 -1.34
C GLY A 73 -8.57 4.46 -0.26
N LEU A 74 -7.76 5.50 -0.53
CA LEU A 74 -7.61 6.63 0.41
C LEU A 74 -8.93 7.37 0.63
N ALA A 75 -9.71 7.59 -0.43
CA ALA A 75 -11.03 8.21 -0.32
C ALA A 75 -11.98 7.38 0.55
N ALA A 76 -12.03 6.06 0.32
CA ALA A 76 -12.85 5.16 1.15
C ALA A 76 -12.38 5.16 2.62
N ALA A 77 -11.07 5.21 2.87
CA ALA A 77 -10.51 5.31 4.23
C ALA A 77 -10.84 6.65 4.91
N ALA A 78 -10.95 7.73 4.14
CA ALA A 78 -11.35 9.05 4.65
C ALA A 78 -12.85 9.08 4.98
N GLU A 79 -13.71 8.54 4.12
CA GLU A 79 -15.16 8.41 4.40
C GLU A 79 -15.42 7.59 5.67
N GLU A 80 -14.69 6.50 5.86
CA GLU A 80 -14.76 5.67 7.06
C GLU A 80 -14.34 6.44 8.32
N TYR A 81 -13.28 7.23 8.24
CA TYR A 81 -12.83 8.08 9.34
C TYR A 81 -13.86 9.17 9.68
N GLU A 82 -14.44 9.83 8.67
CA GLU A 82 -15.50 10.83 8.87
C GLU A 82 -16.72 10.22 9.59
N GLN A 83 -17.11 9.00 9.22
CA GLN A 83 -18.18 8.27 9.90
C GLN A 83 -17.83 7.96 11.37
N ARG A 84 -16.59 7.55 11.66
CA ARG A 84 -16.13 7.36 13.05
C ARG A 84 -16.22 8.64 13.85
N CYS A 85 -15.77 9.76 13.28
CA CYS A 85 -15.86 11.09 13.90
C CYS A 85 -17.30 11.49 14.20
N ALA A 86 -18.21 11.31 13.23
CA ALA A 86 -19.63 11.62 13.40
C ALA A 86 -20.30 10.80 14.51
N LEU A 87 -19.82 9.57 14.74
CA LEU A 87 -20.30 8.69 15.81
C LEU A 87 -19.58 8.89 17.15
N GLY A 88 -18.55 9.74 17.23
CA GLY A 88 -17.74 9.93 18.43
C GLY A 88 -16.82 8.74 18.78
N ASN A 89 -16.52 7.89 17.80
CA ASN A 89 -15.73 6.66 17.97
C ASN A 89 -14.26 6.80 17.54
N GLN A 90 -13.80 8.02 17.24
CA GLN A 90 -12.42 8.27 16.86
C GLN A 90 -11.44 8.09 18.03
N THR A 91 -10.25 7.60 17.72
CA THR A 91 -9.12 7.41 18.64
C THR A 91 -7.96 8.35 18.29
N GLN A 92 -6.98 8.44 19.17
CA GLN A 92 -5.75 9.24 18.94
C GLN A 92 -4.89 8.74 17.77
N TYR A 93 -5.17 7.57 17.19
CA TYR A 93 -4.45 7.01 16.05
C TYR A 93 -5.27 7.06 14.75
N ASP A 94 -6.47 7.64 14.79
CA ASP A 94 -7.29 7.85 13.62
C ASP A 94 -6.91 9.13 12.88
N GLY A 95 -7.32 9.21 11.62
CA GLY A 95 -7.01 10.31 10.72
C GLY A 95 -6.95 9.84 9.26
N PRO A 96 -6.83 10.79 8.33
CA PRO A 96 -6.48 10.52 6.93
C PRO A 96 -5.35 9.50 6.81
N LEU A 97 -5.56 8.47 5.97
CA LEU A 97 -4.58 7.43 5.71
C LEU A 97 -3.61 7.87 4.63
N GLU A 98 -2.31 7.62 4.84
CA GLU A 98 -1.25 7.95 3.89
C GLU A 98 -0.23 6.81 3.81
N ALA A 99 0.25 6.49 2.60
CA ALA A 99 1.42 5.64 2.39
C ALA A 99 2.68 6.49 2.34
N ILE A 100 3.78 5.95 2.88
CA ILE A 100 5.06 6.67 2.96
C ILE A 100 5.91 6.32 1.73
N PRO A 101 6.34 7.30 0.93
CA PRO A 101 7.22 7.07 -0.20
C PRO A 101 8.60 6.58 0.27
N VAL A 102 9.25 5.76 -0.53
CA VAL A 102 10.53 5.16 -0.08
C VAL A 102 11.66 6.14 0.07
N GLY A 103 11.66 7.16 -0.79
CA GLY A 103 12.78 8.07 -0.99
C GLY A 103 13.48 7.82 -2.32
N ASP A 104 14.72 8.29 -2.41
CA ASP A 104 15.52 8.20 -3.62
C ASP A 104 16.00 6.76 -3.87
N PHE A 105 15.74 6.21 -5.06
CA PHE A 105 16.21 4.88 -5.44
C PHE A 105 17.73 4.79 -5.63
N ALA A 106 18.45 5.91 -5.68
CA ALA A 106 19.90 5.92 -5.60
C ALA A 106 20.42 5.63 -4.18
N ASP A 107 19.61 5.85 -3.13
CA ASP A 107 19.97 5.55 -1.74
C ASP A 107 20.04 4.02 -1.53
N PRO A 108 21.19 3.48 -1.08
CA PRO A 108 21.34 2.05 -0.77
C PRO A 108 20.28 1.53 0.21
N LEU A 109 19.87 2.33 1.18
CA LEU A 109 18.84 1.96 2.15
C LEU A 109 17.46 1.87 1.47
N ALA A 110 17.10 2.83 0.61
CA ALA A 110 15.83 2.79 -0.11
C ALA A 110 15.72 1.54 -0.99
N ARG A 111 16.81 1.17 -1.67
CA ARG A 111 16.89 -0.07 -2.46
C ARG A 111 16.72 -1.32 -1.61
N ALA A 112 17.42 -1.39 -0.48
CA ALA A 112 17.30 -2.52 0.44
C ALA A 112 15.87 -2.65 0.99
N LEU A 113 15.21 -1.54 1.31
CA LEU A 113 13.81 -1.54 1.75
C LEU A 113 12.87 -2.09 0.67
N VAL A 114 13.08 -1.75 -0.59
CA VAL A 114 12.31 -2.30 -1.72
C VAL A 114 12.55 -3.80 -1.87
N GLU A 115 13.80 -4.22 -1.89
CA GLU A 115 14.21 -5.62 -2.07
C GLU A 115 13.64 -6.52 -0.96
N HIS A 116 13.70 -6.05 0.28
CA HIS A 116 13.17 -6.76 1.45
C HIS A 116 11.69 -6.47 1.73
N ARG A 117 10.99 -5.80 0.80
CA ARG A 117 9.55 -5.50 0.84
C ARG A 117 9.12 -4.85 2.17
N VAL A 118 9.89 -3.86 2.60
CA VAL A 118 9.57 -3.00 3.73
C VAL A 118 8.82 -1.77 3.20
N MET A 119 7.68 -1.50 3.81
CA MET A 119 6.73 -0.47 3.40
C MET A 119 6.22 0.25 4.66
N GLY A 120 5.70 1.46 4.49
CA GLY A 120 5.19 2.26 5.60
C GLY A 120 3.89 2.95 5.26
N SER A 121 3.03 3.10 6.26
CA SER A 121 1.85 3.96 6.22
C SER A 121 1.66 4.65 7.56
N LEU A 122 0.85 5.69 7.58
CA LEU A 122 0.49 6.43 8.78
C LEU A 122 -0.94 6.94 8.69
N ARG A 123 -1.47 7.39 9.82
CA ARG A 123 -2.68 8.20 9.87
C ARG A 123 -2.33 9.56 10.47
N ASN A 124 -2.70 10.63 9.77
CA ASN A 124 -2.36 11.98 10.16
C ASN A 124 -3.61 12.74 10.63
N GLY A 125 -4.03 12.49 11.87
CA GLY A 125 -5.21 13.12 12.48
C GLY A 125 -4.88 14.32 13.37
N PRO A 126 -5.90 14.95 13.98
CA PRO A 126 -5.74 16.10 14.88
C PRO A 126 -4.75 15.86 16.04
N SER A 127 -4.66 14.63 16.54
CA SER A 127 -3.71 14.24 17.60
C SER A 127 -2.25 14.43 17.22
N VAL A 128 -1.90 14.34 15.93
CA VAL A 128 -0.53 14.57 15.44
C VAL A 128 -0.18 16.05 15.52
N ILE A 129 -1.14 16.94 15.25
CA ILE A 129 -0.97 18.40 15.37
C ILE A 129 -0.72 18.77 16.84
N GLU A 130 -1.47 18.19 17.77
CA GLU A 130 -1.37 18.49 19.19
C GLU A 130 -0.09 17.94 19.83
N SER A 131 0.31 16.73 19.46
CA SER A 131 1.47 16.05 20.05
C SER A 131 2.79 16.35 19.33
N GLY A 132 2.75 16.83 18.08
CA GLY A 132 3.92 16.92 17.21
C GLY A 132 4.49 15.55 16.82
N GLN A 133 3.75 14.46 17.05
CA GLN A 133 4.22 13.09 16.84
C GLN A 133 3.22 12.28 16.03
N VAL A 134 3.73 11.46 15.11
CA VAL A 134 2.94 10.51 14.33
C VAL A 134 3.40 9.09 14.58
N VAL A 135 2.45 8.16 14.55
CA VAL A 135 2.74 6.72 14.56
C VAL A 135 2.85 6.22 13.14
N VAL A 136 4.07 5.89 12.73
CA VAL A 136 4.35 5.19 11.47
C VAL A 136 4.18 3.69 11.68
N TRP A 137 3.37 3.08 10.83
CA TRP A 137 3.16 1.65 10.75
C TRP A 137 4.03 1.06 9.65
N LEU A 138 5.05 0.32 10.06
CA LEU A 138 5.88 -0.45 9.15
C LEU A 138 5.27 -1.82 8.88
N LEU A 139 5.34 -2.22 7.62
CA LEU A 139 4.97 -3.54 7.12
C LEU A 139 6.18 -4.15 6.43
N ARG A 140 6.47 -5.42 6.72
CA ARG A 140 7.40 -6.24 5.94
C ARG A 140 6.70 -7.48 5.43
N LEU A 141 6.63 -7.62 4.11
CA LEU A 141 6.10 -8.82 3.46
C LEU A 141 7.23 -9.84 3.29
N MET A 142 7.10 -11.00 3.94
CA MET A 142 8.13 -12.03 3.87
C MET A 142 8.22 -12.64 2.44
N PRO A 143 9.34 -13.33 2.11
CA PRO A 143 9.55 -13.87 0.77
C PRO A 143 8.46 -14.83 0.28
N ASP A 144 7.74 -15.49 1.20
CA ASP A 144 6.61 -16.37 0.91
C ASP A 144 5.38 -15.63 0.34
N GLY A 145 5.38 -14.29 0.37
CA GLY A 145 4.30 -13.43 -0.11
C GLY A 145 3.03 -13.51 0.72
N ARG A 146 3.08 -14.12 1.91
CA ARG A 146 1.90 -14.36 2.76
C ARG A 146 2.10 -13.82 4.16
N ILE A 147 3.23 -14.13 4.80
CA ILE A 147 3.51 -13.70 6.15
C ILE A 147 3.86 -12.21 6.14
N ARG A 148 3.21 -11.47 7.04
CA ARG A 148 3.41 -10.03 7.24
C ARG A 148 3.92 -9.78 8.65
N LYS A 149 5.07 -9.15 8.77
CA LYS A 149 5.54 -8.58 10.04
C LYS A 149 5.11 -7.12 10.10
N ARG A 150 4.78 -6.62 11.29
CA ARG A 150 4.43 -5.22 11.52
C ARG A 150 5.22 -4.65 12.68
N LEU A 151 5.59 -3.38 12.58
CA LEU A 151 6.25 -2.63 13.64
C LEU A 151 5.67 -1.22 13.67
N ARG A 152 5.53 -0.64 14.87
CA ARG A 152 5.17 0.78 15.03
C ARG A 152 6.39 1.57 15.46
N ILE A 153 6.58 2.73 14.84
CA ILE A 153 7.62 3.70 15.18
C ILE A 153 6.93 5.03 15.42
N VAL A 154 7.33 5.73 16.48
CA VAL A 154 6.90 7.11 16.72
C VAL A 154 7.92 8.02 16.07
N CYS A 155 7.45 8.95 15.24
CA CYS A 155 8.29 9.90 14.54
C CYS A 155 7.78 11.32 14.80
N ASP A 156 8.67 12.29 14.76
CA ASP A 156 8.31 13.69 14.85
C ASP A 156 7.61 14.15 13.56
N ALA A 157 6.60 14.99 13.72
CA ALA A 157 5.78 15.55 12.65
C ALA A 157 5.47 17.01 12.97
N GLU A 158 6.47 17.88 12.94
CA GLU A 158 6.32 19.33 13.15
C GLU A 158 5.72 20.01 11.90
N PRO A 159 4.73 20.93 11.96
CA PRO A 159 3.58 21.06 12.85
C PRO A 159 2.36 20.31 12.26
N GLY A 160 2.27 19.00 12.50
CA GLY A 160 1.26 18.11 11.91
C GLY A 160 1.56 17.67 10.48
N VAL A 161 2.73 18.01 9.93
CA VAL A 161 3.14 17.60 8.59
C VAL A 161 4.20 16.51 8.70
N PHE A 162 3.89 15.35 8.13
CA PHE A 162 4.87 14.28 8.00
C PHE A 162 5.43 14.23 6.58
N ALA A 163 6.63 14.80 6.41
CA ALA A 163 7.37 14.78 5.15
C ALA A 163 8.47 13.68 5.00
N PRO A 164 8.96 13.01 6.07
CA PRO A 164 10.02 12.02 5.92
C PRO A 164 9.69 10.86 4.96
N THR A 165 10.69 10.42 4.22
CA THR A 165 10.64 9.19 3.41
C THR A 165 10.82 7.96 4.29
N LEU A 166 10.45 6.78 3.78
CA LEU A 166 10.62 5.52 4.52
C LEU A 166 12.10 5.25 4.85
N ALA A 167 13.02 5.57 3.94
CA ALA A 167 14.45 5.47 4.20
C ALA A 167 14.88 6.38 5.36
N GLN A 168 14.37 7.62 5.42
CA GLN A 168 14.66 8.54 6.53
C GLN A 168 14.06 8.05 7.85
N VAL A 169 12.83 7.52 7.85
CA VAL A 169 12.20 6.92 9.04
C VAL A 169 13.02 5.76 9.58
N VAL A 170 13.41 4.83 8.71
CA VAL A 170 14.16 3.64 9.11
C VAL A 170 15.57 4.01 9.58
N ALA A 171 16.24 4.94 8.88
CA ALA A 171 17.54 5.43 9.31
C ALA A 171 17.47 6.10 10.69
N GLY A 172 16.50 6.99 10.91
CA GLY A 172 16.30 7.65 12.20
C GLY A 172 16.04 6.64 13.33
N ALA A 173 15.21 5.63 13.08
CA ALA A 173 14.90 4.60 14.07
C ALA A 173 16.05 3.61 14.31
N LEU A 174 16.96 3.42 13.35
CA LEU A 174 18.20 2.68 13.55
C LEU A 174 19.25 3.50 14.34
N GLY A 175 19.23 4.82 14.19
CA GLY A 175 20.08 5.75 14.93
C GLY A 175 19.65 5.94 16.39
N ASP A 176 18.37 5.76 16.72
CA ASP A 176 17.86 5.88 18.09
C ASP A 176 18.12 4.59 18.91
N PRO A 177 18.91 4.66 20.01
CA PRO A 177 19.21 3.50 20.85
C PRO A 177 17.96 2.79 21.42
N ARG A 178 16.84 3.50 21.59
CA ARG A 178 15.60 2.94 22.15
C ARG A 178 14.82 2.08 21.17
N THR A 179 14.98 2.34 19.87
CA THR A 179 14.24 1.64 18.82
C THR A 179 15.13 0.77 17.94
N ARG A 180 16.46 0.95 17.98
CA ARG A 180 17.43 0.23 17.15
C ARG A 180 17.25 -1.29 17.13
N GLU A 181 17.24 -1.95 18.30
CA GLU A 181 17.21 -3.42 18.38
C GLU A 181 15.98 -4.01 17.69
N ARG A 182 14.78 -3.52 18.05
CA ARG A 182 13.52 -3.96 17.44
C ARG A 182 13.45 -3.66 15.93
N VAL A 183 14.06 -2.56 15.48
CA VAL A 183 14.08 -2.20 14.06
C VAL A 183 14.99 -3.14 13.30
N VAL A 184 16.19 -3.44 13.83
CA VAL A 184 17.11 -4.44 13.25
C VAL A 184 16.44 -5.80 13.12
N ASP A 185 15.77 -6.28 14.17
CA ASP A 185 15.05 -7.55 14.14
C ASP A 185 13.91 -7.56 13.11
N PHE A 186 13.28 -6.41 12.91
CA PHE A 186 12.19 -6.25 11.96
C PHE A 186 12.69 -6.20 10.50
N VAL A 187 13.66 -5.33 10.19
CA VAL A 187 14.14 -5.10 8.82
C VAL A 187 15.13 -6.17 8.33
N GLY A 188 15.87 -6.80 9.25
CA GLY A 188 16.90 -7.79 8.96
C GLY A 188 18.30 -7.17 8.77
N PRO A 189 19.34 -8.03 8.83
CA PRO A 189 20.74 -7.58 8.81
C PRO A 189 21.14 -6.88 7.52
N GLU A 190 20.57 -7.25 6.38
CA GLU A 190 20.89 -6.67 5.07
C GLU A 190 20.46 -5.20 4.97
N VAL A 191 19.24 -4.88 5.44
CA VAL A 191 18.73 -3.51 5.48
C VAL A 191 19.49 -2.68 6.51
N ALA A 192 19.82 -3.25 7.66
CA ALA A 192 20.62 -2.57 8.68
C ALA A 192 22.04 -2.24 8.18
N ALA A 193 22.68 -3.15 7.43
CA ALA A 193 23.97 -2.92 6.81
C ALA A 193 23.90 -1.83 5.72
N ALA A 194 22.82 -1.81 4.92
CA ALA A 194 22.60 -0.77 3.91
C ALA A 194 22.45 0.63 4.54
N ALA A 195 21.78 0.74 5.70
CA ALA A 195 21.69 1.99 6.45
C ALA A 195 23.07 2.50 6.90
N ALA A 196 23.91 1.63 7.46
CA ALA A 196 25.27 1.99 7.87
C ALA A 196 26.14 2.44 6.68
N ALA A 197 25.99 1.79 5.52
CA ALA A 197 26.71 2.18 4.31
C ALA A 197 26.24 3.54 3.76
N ALA A 198 24.95 3.84 3.85
CA ALA A 198 24.38 5.12 3.43
C ALA A 198 24.82 6.29 4.33
N GLU A 199 24.98 6.06 5.63
CA GLU A 199 25.57 7.05 6.56
C GLU A 199 27.02 7.38 6.19
N GLY A 200 27.83 6.37 5.85
CA GLY A 200 29.23 6.55 5.43
C GLY A 200 29.41 7.30 4.10
N GLN A 201 28.38 7.43 3.28
CA GLN A 201 28.40 8.20 2.02
C GLN A 201 27.97 9.67 2.19
N ARG A 202 27.40 10.02 3.36
CA ARG A 202 26.93 11.39 3.68
C ARG A 202 27.95 12.20 4.49
N LEU A 203 29.06 11.58 4.90
CA LEU A 203 30.22 12.20 5.54
C LEU A 203 31.34 12.45 4.52
#